data_AF-A0A1L9VQB9-F1
#
_entry.id   AF-A0A1L9VQB9-F1
#
_cell.length_a   1.000
_cell.length_b   1.000
_cell.length_c   1.000
_cell.angle_alpha   90.00
_cell.angle_beta   90.00
_cell.angle_gamma   90.00
#
_symmetry.space_group_name_H-M   'P 1'
#
loop_
_entity.id
_entity.type
_entity.pdbx_description
1 polymer ?
#
loop_
_entity_poly.entity_id
_entity_poly.type
_entity_poly.pdbx_seq_one_letter_code
_entity_poly.pdbx_strand_id
1 'polypeptide(L)'
;MSSYIPFESLQNIPLSYASCSIGTKESDTLPRKLEAIAAAGFTAIELSFPDILTYGSQITGRELGSREYGQLVNVTKEIKKLVDSNGLRVMMLQPFGNFEGWPGGSREREDALRRADGWMDIMEAAGTDLLQVPFPLSSAIYTHTDLKKKKIIIKN
;
A
#
# COMPACT_ATOMS: atom_id res chain seq x y z
N MET A 1 8.92 -1.46 -40.05
CA MET A 1 7.48 -1.49 -39.73
C MET A 1 7.30 -0.81 -38.39
N SER A 2 6.56 0.29 -38.31
CA SER A 2 6.31 0.94 -37.03
C SER A 2 5.25 0.14 -36.27
N SER A 3 5.67 -0.57 -35.22
CA SER A 3 4.81 -1.37 -34.36
C SER A 3 4.11 -0.44 -33.37
N TYR A 4 3.05 0.23 -33.82
CA TYR A 4 2.22 1.05 -32.93
C TYR A 4 1.33 0.16 -32.05
N ILE A 5 1.13 0.58 -30.80
CA ILE A 5 0.23 -0.09 -29.85
C ILE A 5 -1.20 0.41 -30.13
N PRO A 6 -2.14 -0.45 -30.55
CA PRO A 6 -3.51 -0.03 -30.87
C PRO A 6 -4.30 0.29 -29.60
N PHE A 7 -5.23 1.25 -29.68
CA PHE A 7 -6.03 1.69 -28.53
C PHE A 7 -6.86 0.56 -27.92
N GLU A 8 -7.39 -0.33 -28.76
CA GLU A 8 -8.16 -1.51 -28.36
C GLU A 8 -7.36 -2.45 -27.44
N SER A 9 -6.02 -2.50 -27.61
CA SER A 9 -5.15 -3.29 -26.72
C SER A 9 -5.04 -2.70 -25.31
N LEU A 10 -5.35 -1.42 -25.14
CA LEU A 10 -5.29 -0.72 -23.85
C LEU A 10 -6.60 -0.84 -23.05
N GLN A 11 -7.72 -1.16 -23.71
CA GLN A 11 -9.04 -1.21 -23.06
C GLN A 11 -9.16 -2.30 -21.98
N ASN A 12 -8.36 -3.36 -22.09
CA ASN A 12 -8.38 -4.49 -21.15
C ASN A 12 -7.26 -4.43 -20.10
N ILE A 13 -6.50 -3.32 -20.03
CA ILE A 13 -5.45 -3.17 -19.03
C ILE A 13 -6.13 -3.04 -17.65
N PRO A 14 -5.82 -3.93 -16.69
CA PRO A 14 -6.40 -3.84 -15.36
C PRO A 14 -6.05 -2.50 -14.70
N LEU A 15 -7.08 -1.77 -14.28
CA LEU A 15 -6.92 -0.49 -13.60
C LEU A 15 -7.02 -0.64 -12.09
N SER A 16 -6.20 0.15 -11.39
CA SER A 16 -6.19 0.27 -9.93
C SER A 16 -6.45 1.71 -9.54
N TYR A 17 -7.09 1.93 -8.39
CA TYR A 17 -7.31 3.25 -7.81
C TYR A 17 -6.68 3.35 -6.43
N ALA A 18 -6.03 4.47 -6.12
CA ALA A 18 -5.43 4.69 -4.81
C ALA A 18 -6.51 5.04 -3.78
N SER A 19 -6.60 4.27 -2.69
CA SER A 19 -7.66 4.44 -1.69
C SER A 19 -7.59 5.79 -0.96
N CYS A 20 -6.41 6.40 -0.90
CA CYS A 20 -6.20 7.75 -0.38
C CYS A 20 -6.61 8.88 -1.34
N SER A 21 -6.91 8.57 -2.60
CA SER A 21 -7.33 9.57 -3.62
C SER A 21 -8.85 9.68 -3.75
N ILE A 22 -9.62 8.85 -3.04
CA ILE A 22 -11.09 8.90 -3.01
C ILE A 22 -11.61 9.12 -1.59
N GLY A 23 -12.68 9.90 -1.50
CA GLY A 23 -13.31 10.30 -0.24
C GLY A 23 -12.65 11.54 0.35
N THR A 24 -13.48 12.51 0.74
CA THR A 24 -13.05 13.79 1.33
C THR A 24 -13.77 14.08 2.65
N LYS A 25 -14.75 13.26 3.03
CA LYS A 25 -15.56 13.41 4.23
C LYS A 25 -15.29 12.27 5.19
N GLU A 26 -15.52 12.52 6.49
CA GLU A 26 -15.42 11.48 7.53
C GLU A 26 -16.36 10.29 7.29
N SER A 27 -17.49 10.53 6.61
CA SER A 27 -18.44 9.50 6.21
C SER A 27 -17.92 8.56 5.11
N ASP A 28 -16.82 8.91 4.44
CA ASP A 28 -16.26 8.13 3.34
C ASP A 28 -15.37 7.02 3.89
N THR A 29 -16.00 6.07 4.59
CA THR A 29 -15.33 4.92 5.20
C THR A 29 -14.69 4.02 4.15
N LEU A 30 -13.67 3.25 4.55
CA LEU A 30 -12.99 2.33 3.64
C LEU A 30 -13.96 1.39 2.90
N PRO A 31 -14.96 0.74 3.54
CA PRO A 31 -15.98 -0.04 2.81
C PRO A 31 -16.68 0.74 1.68
N ARG A 32 -17.11 1.99 1.94
CA ARG A 32 -17.78 2.83 0.94
C ARG A 32 -16.85 3.24 -0.19
N LYS A 33 -15.57 3.50 0.11
CA LYS A 33 -14.55 3.74 -0.93
C LYS A 33 -14.41 2.53 -1.84
N LEU A 34 -14.35 1.32 -1.28
CA LEU A 34 -14.23 0.08 -2.05
C LEU A 34 -15.45 -0.16 -2.95
N GLU A 35 -16.66 0.03 -2.42
CA GLU A 35 -17.90 -0.06 -3.21
C GLU A 35 -17.88 0.94 -4.39
N ALA A 36 -17.50 2.19 -4.14
CA ALA A 36 -17.42 3.22 -5.18
C ALA A 36 -16.36 2.91 -6.25
N ILE A 37 -15.19 2.42 -5.84
CA ILE A 37 -14.11 2.01 -6.75
C ILE A 37 -14.56 0.84 -7.62
N ALA A 38 -15.18 -0.18 -7.03
CA ALA A 38 -15.70 -1.33 -7.77
C ALA A 38 -16.81 -0.93 -8.74
N ALA A 39 -17.75 -0.09 -8.31
CA ALA A 39 -18.83 0.43 -9.16
C ALA A 39 -18.32 1.26 -10.34
N ALA A 40 -17.16 1.91 -10.21
CA ALA A 40 -16.50 2.65 -11.28
C ALA A 40 -15.75 1.74 -12.29
N GLY A 41 -15.74 0.42 -12.09
CA GLY A 41 -15.14 -0.55 -13.01
C GLY A 41 -13.65 -0.83 -12.78
N PHE A 42 -13.07 -0.35 -11.67
CA PHE A 42 -11.73 -0.76 -11.28
C PHE A 42 -11.73 -2.20 -10.79
N THR A 43 -10.60 -2.88 -10.97
CA THR A 43 -10.43 -4.29 -10.55
C THR A 43 -9.45 -4.43 -9.39
N ALA A 44 -8.80 -3.34 -9.00
CA ALA A 44 -7.80 -3.34 -7.94
C ALA A 44 -7.75 -2.00 -7.19
N ILE A 45 -7.10 -2.03 -6.02
CA ILE A 45 -6.78 -0.84 -5.24
C ILE A 45 -5.28 -0.75 -4.96
N GLU A 46 -4.80 0.48 -4.80
CA GLU A 46 -3.56 0.76 -4.08
C GLU A 46 -3.94 1.10 -2.64
N LEU A 47 -3.73 0.17 -1.72
CA LEU A 47 -4.15 0.29 -0.33
C LEU A 47 -3.22 1.24 0.41
N SER A 48 -3.80 2.30 0.99
CA SER A 48 -3.05 3.24 1.81
C SER A 48 -2.92 2.76 3.26
N PHE A 49 -1.73 2.89 3.84
CA PHE A 49 -1.48 2.59 5.25
C PHE A 49 -2.32 3.45 6.21
N PRO A 50 -2.58 4.75 5.93
CA PRO A 50 -3.54 5.53 6.70
C PRO A 50 -4.97 4.95 6.71
N ASP A 51 -5.41 4.33 5.61
CA ASP A 51 -6.71 3.65 5.59
C ASP A 51 -6.71 2.40 6.49
N ILE A 52 -5.59 1.67 6.60
CA ILE A 52 -5.46 0.54 7.54
C ILE A 52 -5.60 1.04 8.99
N LEU A 53 -4.94 2.14 9.34
CA LEU A 53 -5.03 2.73 10.68
C LEU A 53 -6.45 3.23 10.97
N THR A 54 -7.05 3.95 10.03
CA THR A 54 -8.41 4.51 10.18
C THR A 54 -9.44 3.40 10.33
N TYR A 55 -9.43 2.42 9.42
CA TYR A 55 -10.35 1.30 9.47
C TYR A 55 -10.11 0.42 10.71
N GLY A 56 -8.86 0.19 11.07
CA GLY A 56 -8.48 -0.51 12.29
C GLY A 56 -9.02 0.18 13.54
N SER A 57 -8.94 1.51 13.58
CA SER A 57 -9.48 2.28 14.71
C SER A 57 -11.01 2.20 14.78
N GLN A 58 -11.69 2.19 13.63
CA GLN A 58 -13.14 2.02 13.55
C GLN A 58 -13.59 0.64 14.08
N ILE A 59 -12.90 -0.44 13.70
CA ILE A 59 -13.33 -1.80 14.09
C ILE A 59 -12.86 -2.22 15.48
N THR A 60 -11.78 -1.64 15.99
CA THR A 60 -11.25 -1.93 17.34
C THR A 60 -11.78 -0.98 18.42
N GLY A 61 -12.36 0.16 18.02
CA GLY A 61 -12.85 1.19 18.94
C GLY A 61 -11.75 1.99 19.64
N ARG A 62 -10.49 1.90 19.19
CA ARG A 62 -9.36 2.66 19.72
C ARG A 62 -8.39 3.04 18.61
N GLU A 63 -7.60 4.08 18.82
CA GLU A 63 -6.52 4.42 17.89
C GLU A 63 -5.44 3.32 17.86
N LEU A 64 -5.00 2.95 16.65
CA LEU A 64 -3.90 2.02 16.43
C LEU A 64 -2.60 2.75 16.13
N GLY A 65 -1.53 2.36 16.80
CA GLY A 65 -0.18 2.82 16.52
C GLY A 65 0.37 2.23 15.22
N SER A 66 1.18 3.03 14.51
CA SER A 66 1.83 2.64 13.25
C SER A 66 2.84 1.48 13.34
N ARG A 67 3.14 1.01 14.55
CA ARG A 67 4.06 -0.10 14.84
C ARG A 67 3.39 -1.28 15.54
N GLU A 68 2.07 -1.27 15.70
CA GLU A 68 1.32 -2.38 16.30
C GLU A 68 1.08 -3.51 15.27
N TYR A 69 2.15 -4.04 14.68
CA TYR A 69 2.09 -4.92 13.50
C TYR A 69 1.16 -6.14 13.67
N GLY A 70 1.11 -6.75 14.85
CA GLY A 70 0.18 -7.86 15.10
C GLY A 70 -1.29 -7.46 14.95
N GLN A 71 -1.67 -6.27 15.41
CA GLN A 71 -3.03 -5.73 15.22
C GLN A 71 -3.24 -5.27 13.79
N LEU A 72 -2.25 -4.59 13.20
CA LEU A 72 -2.33 -4.14 11.81
C LEU A 72 -2.54 -5.31 10.85
N VAL A 73 -1.83 -6.42 11.03
CA VAL A 73 -2.01 -7.66 10.25
C VAL A 73 -3.44 -8.19 10.36
N ASN A 74 -4.03 -8.20 11.56
CA ASN A 74 -5.41 -8.66 11.74
C ASN A 74 -6.41 -7.73 11.04
N VAL A 75 -6.24 -6.42 11.21
CA VAL A 75 -7.06 -5.41 10.51
C VAL A 75 -6.93 -5.57 9.00
N THR A 76 -5.71 -5.75 8.49
CA THR A 76 -5.46 -5.94 7.05
C THR A 76 -6.12 -7.20 6.51
N LYS A 77 -6.21 -8.29 7.28
CA LYS A 77 -6.99 -9.47 6.89
C LYS A 77 -8.48 -9.17 6.75
N GLU A 78 -9.05 -8.34 7.64
CA GLU A 78 -10.45 -7.91 7.50
C GLU A 78 -10.64 -7.00 6.28
N ILE A 79 -9.70 -6.08 6.03
CA ILE A 79 -9.70 -5.27 4.80
C ILE A 79 -9.64 -6.16 3.56
N LYS A 80 -8.80 -7.20 3.58
CA LYS A 80 -8.67 -8.14 2.47
C LYS A 80 -10.00 -8.83 2.15
N LYS A 81 -10.75 -9.25 3.17
CA LYS A 81 -12.11 -9.81 2.97
C LYS A 81 -13.06 -8.81 2.33
N LEU A 82 -13.02 -7.53 2.74
CA LEU A 82 -13.84 -6.47 2.14
C LEU A 82 -13.47 -6.19 0.68
N VAL A 83 -12.17 -6.18 0.38
CA VAL A 83 -11.65 -6.02 -0.97
C VAL A 83 -12.14 -7.18 -1.85
N ASP A 84 -12.00 -8.42 -1.37
CA ASP A 84 -12.44 -9.61 -2.09
C ASP A 84 -13.96 -9.65 -2.30
N SER A 85 -14.75 -9.25 -1.30
CA SER A 85 -16.22 -9.21 -1.42
C SER A 85 -16.72 -8.19 -2.44
N ASN A 86 -15.91 -7.18 -2.76
CA ASN A 86 -16.19 -6.19 -3.81
C ASN A 86 -15.64 -6.60 -5.18
N GLY A 87 -15.06 -7.81 -5.32
CA GLY A 87 -14.43 -8.25 -6.57
C GLY A 87 -13.16 -7.48 -6.91
N LEU A 88 -12.56 -6.80 -5.93
CA LEU A 88 -11.32 -6.06 -6.06
C LEU A 88 -10.14 -6.92 -5.59
N ARG A 89 -8.92 -6.49 -5.91
CA ARG A 89 -7.68 -7.01 -5.31
C ARG A 89 -6.79 -5.88 -4.78
N VAL A 90 -5.94 -6.16 -3.81
CA VAL A 90 -4.90 -5.20 -3.41
C VAL A 90 -3.73 -5.32 -4.38
N MET A 91 -3.52 -4.34 -5.25
CA MET A 91 -2.39 -4.32 -6.16
C MET A 91 -1.11 -3.91 -5.46
N MET A 92 -1.17 -2.94 -4.56
CA MET A 92 0.01 -2.31 -3.95
C MET A 92 -0.32 -1.78 -2.55
N LEU A 93 0.66 -1.84 -1.65
CA LEU A 93 0.62 -1.17 -0.36
C LEU A 93 1.42 0.14 -0.41
N GLN A 94 0.86 1.25 0.11
CA GLN A 94 1.52 2.56 0.07
C GLN A 94 1.17 3.47 1.25
N PRO A 95 1.91 4.57 1.46
CA PRO A 95 3.32 4.72 1.14
C PRO A 95 4.19 4.21 2.30
N PHE A 96 5.28 3.48 2.00
CA PHE A 96 6.29 3.12 2.99
C PHE A 96 7.36 4.20 3.08
N GLY A 97 7.10 5.20 3.92
CA GLY A 97 7.99 6.36 4.06
C GLY A 97 9.30 6.12 4.81
N ASN A 98 10.26 7.03 4.60
CA ASN A 98 11.53 7.13 5.32
C ASN A 98 12.35 5.83 5.33
N PHE A 99 12.34 5.08 4.23
CA PHE A 99 13.08 3.81 4.13
C PHE A 99 14.55 4.00 3.72
N GLU A 100 14.83 4.92 2.80
CA GLU A 100 16.17 5.13 2.22
C GLU A 100 16.86 6.40 2.73
N GLY A 101 18.10 6.66 2.27
CA GLY A 101 18.84 7.90 2.58
C GLY A 101 19.66 7.86 3.87
N TRP A 102 19.76 6.70 4.51
CA TRP A 102 20.44 6.54 5.80
C TRP A 102 21.86 5.96 5.64
N PRO A 103 22.87 6.53 6.31
CA PRO A 103 24.23 5.96 6.32
C PRO A 103 24.25 4.51 6.81
N GLY A 104 25.22 3.72 6.32
CA GLY A 104 25.46 2.37 6.82
C GLY A 104 25.79 2.37 8.32
N GLY A 105 25.18 1.45 9.07
CA GLY A 105 25.34 1.34 10.52
C GLY A 105 24.62 2.41 11.34
N SER A 106 23.83 3.28 10.71
CA SER A 106 23.00 4.25 11.43
C SER A 106 21.79 3.58 12.08
N ARG A 107 21.36 4.12 13.22
CA ARG A 107 20.16 3.66 13.94
C ARG A 107 18.90 3.81 13.07
N GLU A 108 18.87 4.83 12.23
CA GLU A 108 17.78 5.14 11.31
C GLU A 108 17.68 4.08 10.20
N ARG A 109 18.81 3.62 9.67
CA ARG A 109 18.84 2.49 8.72
C ARG A 109 18.33 1.20 9.37
N GLU A 110 18.78 0.89 10.58
CA GLU A 110 18.29 -0.28 11.30
C GLU A 110 16.79 -0.19 11.62
N ASP A 111 16.30 1.00 11.98
CA ASP A 111 14.87 1.22 12.18
C ASP A 111 14.07 1.03 10.89
N ALA A 112 14.59 1.52 9.76
CA ALA A 112 13.97 1.32 8.45
C ALA A 112 13.85 -0.16 8.08
N LEU A 113 14.90 -0.96 8.34
CA LEU A 113 14.87 -2.41 8.13
C LEU A 113 13.87 -3.11 9.07
N ARG A 114 13.88 -2.78 10.37
CA ARG A 114 12.90 -3.33 11.33
C ARG A 114 11.46 -3.01 10.96
N ARG A 115 11.20 -1.79 10.47
CA ARG A 115 9.87 -1.42 9.98
C ARG A 115 9.51 -2.19 8.71
N ALA A 116 10.47 -2.42 7.81
CA ALA A 116 10.24 -3.16 6.58
C ALA A 116 9.73 -4.58 6.89
N ASP A 117 10.30 -5.26 7.89
CA ASP A 117 9.84 -6.59 8.31
C ASP A 117 8.35 -6.58 8.69
N GLY A 118 7.93 -5.65 9.55
CA GLY A 118 6.51 -5.53 9.93
C GLY A 118 5.59 -5.14 8.76
N TRP A 119 6.10 -4.38 7.79
CA TRP A 119 5.37 -4.09 6.55
C TRP A 119 5.26 -5.31 5.64
N MET A 120 6.25 -6.21 5.61
CA MET A 120 6.17 -7.47 4.86
C MET A 120 5.03 -8.36 5.37
N ASP A 121 4.80 -8.41 6.68
CA ASP A 121 3.69 -9.15 7.27
C ASP A 121 2.33 -8.54 6.86
N ILE A 122 2.24 -7.21 6.82
CA ILE A 122 1.04 -6.50 6.34
C ILE A 122 0.81 -6.77 4.85
N MET A 123 1.86 -6.76 4.03
CA MET A 123 1.77 -7.08 2.61
C MET A 123 1.25 -8.50 2.38
N GLU A 124 1.73 -9.47 3.16
CA GLU A 124 1.24 -10.85 3.12
C GLU A 124 -0.24 -10.93 3.49
N ALA A 125 -0.65 -10.25 4.57
CA ALA A 125 -2.05 -10.17 4.97
C ALA A 125 -2.95 -9.51 3.91
N ALA A 126 -2.45 -8.49 3.22
CA ALA A 126 -3.14 -7.82 2.13
C ALA A 126 -3.15 -8.63 0.83
N GLY A 127 -2.32 -9.67 0.73
CA GLY A 127 -2.16 -10.46 -0.50
C GLY A 127 -1.49 -9.69 -1.63
N THR A 128 -0.61 -8.74 -1.32
CA THR A 128 0.20 -8.01 -2.32
C THR A 128 1.68 -8.33 -2.16
N ASP A 129 2.39 -8.37 -3.27
CA ASP A 129 3.86 -8.48 -3.33
C ASP A 129 4.52 -7.16 -3.69
N LEU A 130 3.73 -6.08 -3.78
CA LEU A 130 4.15 -4.78 -4.26
C LEU A 130 4.03 -3.69 -3.19
N LEU A 131 5.15 -3.05 -2.91
CA LEU A 131 5.27 -1.95 -1.95
C LEU A 131 5.75 -0.67 -2.64
N GLN A 132 5.07 0.44 -2.37
CA GLN A 132 5.50 1.76 -2.82
C GLN A 132 6.39 2.43 -1.78
N VAL A 133 7.61 2.77 -2.18
CA VAL A 133 8.57 3.50 -1.35
C VAL A 133 8.79 4.87 -1.99
N PRO A 134 8.22 5.96 -1.44
CA PRO A 134 8.54 7.30 -1.93
C PRO A 134 9.98 7.67 -1.58
N PHE A 135 10.63 8.40 -2.47
CA PHE A 135 11.96 8.93 -2.20
C PHE A 135 11.91 9.99 -1.09
N PRO A 136 12.73 9.88 -0.03
CA PRO A 136 12.78 10.91 1.00
C PRO A 136 13.41 12.19 0.42
N LEU A 137 12.78 13.34 0.63
CA LEU A 137 13.38 14.66 0.37
C LEU A 137 14.43 14.97 1.45
N SER A 138 15.50 14.19 1.51
CA SER A 138 16.65 14.42 2.39
C SER A 138 17.92 14.59 1.54
N SER A 139 18.83 15.44 1.99
CA SER A 139 20.08 15.79 1.27
C SER A 139 21.14 14.68 1.25
N ALA A 140 20.85 13.50 1.81
CA ALA A 140 21.77 12.37 1.90
C ALA A 140 21.29 11.22 1.00
N ILE A 141 21.99 10.96 -0.10
CA ILE A 141 21.70 9.87 -1.03
C ILE A 141 22.47 8.62 -0.58
N TYR A 142 21.78 7.70 0.08
CA TYR A 142 22.27 6.34 0.33
C TYR A 142 21.19 5.35 -0.12
N THR A 143 21.44 4.60 -1.19
CA THR A 143 20.54 3.57 -1.71
C THR A 143 20.89 2.21 -1.13
N HIS A 144 19.88 1.41 -0.77
CA HIS A 144 20.05 0.08 -0.19
C HIS A 144 19.67 -1.00 -1.20
N THR A 145 20.53 -2.00 -1.42
CA THR A 145 20.34 -3.01 -2.48
C THR A 145 19.94 -4.41 -1.97
N ASP A 146 19.39 -4.54 -0.76
CA ASP A 146 19.38 -5.83 -0.04
C ASP A 146 18.00 -6.26 0.46
N LEU A 147 17.00 -6.15 -0.41
CA LEU A 147 15.68 -6.76 -0.20
C LEU A 147 15.43 -7.82 -1.28
N LYS A 148 16.02 -9.01 -1.11
CA LYS A 148 16.05 -10.08 -2.12
C LYS A 148 14.79 -10.95 -2.25
N LYS A 149 13.59 -10.54 -1.80
CA LYS A 149 12.41 -11.47 -1.85
C LYS A 149 11.04 -10.96 -2.30
N LYS A 150 10.77 -9.68 -2.54
CA LYS A 150 9.47 -9.21 -3.09
C LYS A 150 9.66 -7.96 -3.96
N LYS A 151 8.84 -7.75 -4.99
CA LYS A 151 8.97 -6.64 -5.96
C LYS A 151 8.68 -5.29 -5.29
N ILE A 152 9.71 -4.52 -5.00
CA ILE A 152 9.56 -3.14 -4.50
C ILE A 152 9.62 -2.20 -5.70
N ILE A 153 8.59 -1.36 -5.88
CA ILE A 153 8.60 -0.31 -6.90
C ILE A 153 8.90 1.02 -6.22
N ILE A 154 10.05 1.58 -6.57
CA ILE A 154 10.43 2.96 -6.25
C ILE A 154 9.86 3.82 -7.38
N LYS A 155 8.86 4.67 -7.08
CA LYS A 155 8.32 5.65 -8.05
C LYS A 155 9.11 6.96 -7.89
N ASN A 156 9.71 7.43 -9.00
CA ASN A 156 10.39 8.73 -9.12
C ASN A 156 9.41 9.87 -9.38
#